data_AF-A0A8S1BII3-F1
#
_entry.id   AF-A0A8S1BII3-F1
#
_cell.length_a   1.000
_cell.length_b   1.000
_cell.length_c   1.000
_cell.angle_alpha   90.00
_cell.angle_beta   90.00
_cell.angle_gamma   90.00
#
_symmetry.space_group_name_H-M   'P 1'
#
loop_
_entity.id
_entity.type
_entity.pdbx_description
1 polymer ?
#
loop_
_entity_poly.entity_id
_entity_poly.type
_entity_poly.pdbx_seq_one_letter_code
_entity_poly.pdbx_strand_id
1 'polypeptide(L)'
;MGGRGPARGVFDAFSVCSDGARATPKSARKSPLCNVEQLSSLHRIVSKMESTKTETVSLQPVGDSSEEPLKDGVLEDYDPHLHRQLPKPTNNWETLVHLLKCSLGTGILAMPQAFARAGLVTGVIATVVVGALVTHCLHVLIQSQYAACKRLRVPLLSYPESMSTALEMGPRSLQRFSQPLATAVDIFLVVYQLGICCVYIVFIADNIKKMLDPHYTMAVEIHMLIILIPLIAFNLIPSLKLLAPFSAVANVLTFLGLGIIVYYMIAYKKALPSDPLDLWGSPSTFPLFFGTILFALTAVGVVIALENNMKTPKAFGKPCGVLNTGMTIIVLLYVTIGALGYVYCVSECSDSITLDLPRGPLATSVLAMFAVAIFISYGLHCYVPVEVVWRGYLLPRLQRSGAPPSRLRIAEYGLRIALCLITFVLAVAIPRLGLFISLFGALCLSALGICFPALMEMCVSFPDKFGPGRIRLLKDIFLFIVGIVGLVVGTYTALDSIVWSFMPPPQIDIDVHA
;
A
#
# COMPACT_ATOMS: atom_id res chain seq x y z
N MET A 1 67.54 15.27 -2.15
CA MET A 1 66.11 15.68 -2.20
C MET A 1 65.36 14.68 -3.06
N GLY A 2 64.29 14.09 -2.51
CA GLY A 2 63.62 12.88 -2.97
C GLY A 2 62.92 12.99 -4.34
N GLY A 3 62.44 11.93 -4.96
CA GLY A 3 62.23 10.56 -4.45
C GLY A 3 60.92 10.01 -5.02
N ARG A 4 61.06 9.24 -6.12
CA ARG A 4 60.25 8.13 -6.71
C ARG A 4 58.89 7.80 -6.04
N GLY A 5 57.81 7.44 -6.74
CA GLY A 5 57.71 6.54 -7.89
C GLY A 5 56.25 6.04 -8.12
N PRO A 6 56.03 5.04 -9.01
CA PRO A 6 54.84 4.91 -9.86
C PRO A 6 54.01 3.59 -9.77
N ALA A 7 52.85 3.56 -10.46
CA ALA A 7 52.22 2.49 -11.26
C ALA A 7 51.79 1.09 -10.70
N ARG A 8 50.52 0.74 -11.04
CA ARG A 8 49.93 -0.53 -11.55
C ARG A 8 49.86 -1.84 -10.72
N GLY A 9 48.68 -2.50 -10.85
CA GLY A 9 48.29 -3.89 -10.53
C GLY A 9 46.87 -3.91 -9.93
N VAL A 10 45.74 -4.33 -10.52
CA VAL A 10 45.32 -5.55 -11.28
C VAL A 10 45.50 -6.83 -10.46
N PHE A 11 44.35 -7.40 -10.05
CA PHE A 11 44.07 -8.78 -9.62
C PHE A 11 45.03 -9.46 -8.63
N ASP A 12 44.53 -9.76 -7.41
CA ASP A 12 44.67 -11.03 -6.67
C ASP A 12 44.59 -10.80 -5.15
N ALA A 13 43.44 -11.15 -4.55
CA ALA A 13 43.32 -11.59 -3.15
C ALA A 13 41.92 -12.18 -2.88
N PHE A 14 41.48 -13.09 -3.75
CA PHE A 14 40.47 -14.10 -3.45
C PHE A 14 41.24 -15.42 -3.31
N SER A 15 41.74 -15.75 -2.12
CA SER A 15 42.20 -17.09 -1.71
C SER A 15 43.09 -16.95 -0.46
N VAL A 16 42.52 -17.11 0.74
CA VAL A 16 43.05 -17.94 1.85
C VAL A 16 41.87 -18.21 2.79
N CYS A 17 41.07 -19.22 2.45
CA CYS A 17 40.16 -19.88 3.37
C CYS A 17 40.25 -21.38 3.07
N SER A 18 41.31 -22.02 3.55
CA SER A 18 41.31 -23.45 3.89
C SER A 18 42.63 -23.77 4.59
N ASP A 19 42.54 -24.23 5.83
CA ASP A 19 43.25 -25.40 6.39
C ASP A 19 43.65 -25.25 7.86
N GLY A 20 43.29 -26.27 8.66
CA GLY A 20 44.24 -26.86 9.60
C GLY A 20 44.18 -26.48 11.08
N ALA A 21 43.24 -27.08 11.80
CA ALA A 21 43.36 -27.70 13.13
C ALA A 21 44.55 -27.38 14.11
N ARG A 22 44.12 -27.08 15.36
CA ARG A 22 44.59 -27.63 16.67
C ARG A 22 45.94 -27.16 17.28
N ALA A 23 45.86 -26.32 18.34
CA ALA A 23 46.63 -26.44 19.59
C ALA A 23 46.19 -25.40 20.66
N THR A 24 46.13 -25.83 21.93
CA THR A 24 45.84 -25.06 23.18
C THR A 24 47.15 -24.74 23.95
N PRO A 25 47.13 -24.20 25.20
CA PRO A 25 46.85 -22.82 25.62
C PRO A 25 47.99 -22.19 26.48
N LYS A 26 48.05 -20.84 26.63
CA LYS A 26 48.36 -20.06 27.87
C LYS A 26 48.95 -18.65 27.60
N SER A 27 48.39 -17.66 28.32
CA SER A 27 48.98 -16.38 28.78
C SER A 27 49.29 -15.30 27.72
N ALA A 28 49.07 -13.99 27.89
CA ALA A 28 48.21 -13.12 28.69
C ALA A 28 48.47 -11.67 28.16
N ARG A 29 47.43 -10.81 28.20
CA ARG A 29 47.49 -9.32 28.17
C ARG A 29 48.06 -8.62 26.92
N LYS A 30 47.17 -7.98 26.14
CA LYS A 30 46.95 -6.52 26.04
C LYS A 30 46.06 -6.19 24.84
N SER A 31 44.91 -5.57 25.09
CA SER A 31 44.06 -4.92 24.09
C SER A 31 44.78 -3.77 23.38
N PRO A 32 44.42 -3.46 22.12
CA PRO A 32 44.22 -2.08 21.71
C PRO A 32 42.72 -1.79 21.71
N LEU A 33 42.31 -0.88 22.61
CA LEU A 33 41.05 -0.16 22.49
C LEU A 33 41.03 0.52 21.12
N CYS A 34 40.18 0.04 20.22
CA CYS A 34 39.76 0.78 19.05
C CYS A 34 38.25 0.56 18.89
N ASN A 35 37.51 1.67 18.89
CA ASN A 35 36.12 1.82 18.43
C ASN A 35 34.94 1.69 19.40
N VAL A 36 35.13 1.84 20.72
CA VAL A 36 33.98 2.11 21.62
C VAL A 36 33.56 3.59 21.57
N GLU A 37 34.51 4.52 21.38
CA GLU A 37 34.20 5.95 21.18
C GLU A 37 33.61 6.25 19.80
N GLN A 38 34.03 5.57 18.73
CA GLN A 38 33.44 5.71 17.40
C GLN A 38 32.02 5.12 17.33
N LEU A 39 31.75 3.97 17.96
CA LEU A 39 30.39 3.43 18.05
C LEU A 39 29.47 4.32 18.89
N SER A 40 29.95 4.83 20.03
CA SER A 40 29.14 5.69 20.91
C SER A 40 28.90 7.09 20.33
N SER A 41 29.83 7.62 19.54
CA SER A 41 29.61 8.85 18.76
C SER A 41 28.72 8.60 17.54
N LEU A 42 28.77 7.42 16.89
CA LEU A 42 27.75 6.97 15.92
C LEU A 42 26.36 6.92 16.56
N HIS A 43 26.24 6.32 17.74
CA HIS A 43 24.98 6.22 18.48
C HIS A 43 24.45 7.60 18.91
N ARG A 44 25.33 8.52 19.33
CA ARG A 44 24.94 9.91 19.61
C ARG A 44 24.54 10.68 18.36
N ILE A 45 25.14 10.42 17.20
CA ILE A 45 24.75 11.08 15.94
C ILE A 45 23.42 10.52 15.42
N VAL A 46 23.18 9.22 15.53
CA VAL A 46 21.90 8.56 15.23
C VAL A 46 20.79 9.09 16.15
N SER A 47 21.03 9.14 17.47
CA SER A 47 20.11 9.71 18.47
C SER A 47 19.81 11.20 18.21
N LYS A 48 20.83 11.98 17.80
CA LYS A 48 20.67 13.42 17.54
C LYS A 48 20.00 13.71 16.19
N MET A 49 20.02 12.77 15.24
CA MET A 49 19.22 12.82 14.00
C MET A 49 17.77 12.34 14.21
N GLU A 50 17.52 11.32 15.02
CA GLU A 50 16.15 10.90 15.40
C GLU A 50 15.38 12.01 16.12
N SER A 51 16.08 12.87 16.87
CA SER A 51 15.50 14.02 17.56
C SER A 51 14.89 15.08 16.62
N THR A 52 15.10 15.03 15.30
CA THR A 52 14.65 16.08 14.39
C THR A 52 13.70 15.54 13.30
N LYS A 53 12.39 15.59 13.61
CA LYS A 53 11.22 15.47 12.71
C LYS A 53 11.07 14.13 11.95
N THR A 54 10.24 13.24 12.49
CA THR A 54 8.99 12.68 11.89
C THR A 54 8.27 11.83 12.95
N GLU A 55 6.93 11.81 12.95
CA GLU A 55 6.11 10.86 13.73
C GLU A 55 6.20 9.44 13.12
N THR A 56 7.42 8.89 13.13
CA THR A 56 7.66 7.46 12.93
C THR A 56 8.09 6.91 14.27
N VAL A 57 7.38 5.90 14.75
CA VAL A 57 7.64 5.18 16.00
C VAL A 57 9.15 4.90 16.10
N SER A 58 9.80 5.48 17.10
CA SER A 58 11.17 5.17 17.45
C SER A 58 11.23 3.71 17.92
N LEU A 59 11.73 2.83 17.05
CA LEU A 59 12.04 1.44 17.38
C LEU A 59 13.32 1.44 18.21
N GLN A 60 13.21 1.67 19.50
CA GLN A 60 14.27 1.29 20.43
C GLN A 60 14.03 -0.17 20.84
N PRO A 61 14.92 -1.12 20.49
CA PRO A 61 14.93 -2.39 21.18
C PRO A 61 15.12 -2.11 22.66
N VAL A 62 14.35 -2.80 23.51
CA VAL A 62 14.54 -2.74 24.96
C VAL A 62 15.98 -3.18 25.22
N GLY A 63 16.82 -2.24 25.64
CA GLY A 63 18.22 -2.50 25.94
C GLY A 63 18.35 -3.51 27.08
N ASP A 64 19.41 -4.32 27.01
CA ASP A 64 19.85 -5.24 28.05
C ASP A 64 19.83 -4.55 29.42
N SER A 65 18.80 -4.84 30.20
CA SER A 65 18.86 -4.74 31.65
C SER A 65 18.54 -6.12 32.22
N SER A 66 19.55 -6.67 32.90
CA SER A 66 19.65 -7.97 33.58
C SER A 66 19.70 -9.22 32.68
N GLU A 67 20.93 -9.67 32.38
CA GLU A 67 21.25 -11.09 32.21
C GLU A 67 20.89 -11.82 33.51
N GLU A 68 19.68 -12.38 33.59
CA GLU A 68 19.41 -13.51 34.48
C GLU A 68 19.31 -14.81 33.64
N PRO A 69 19.92 -15.91 34.11
CA PRO A 69 19.98 -17.14 33.35
C PRO A 69 18.58 -17.71 33.12
N LEU A 70 18.36 -18.23 31.90
CA LEU A 70 17.11 -18.84 31.45
C LEU A 70 16.53 -19.81 32.50
N LYS A 71 15.33 -19.49 33.00
CA LYS A 71 14.45 -20.43 33.68
C LYS A 71 13.21 -20.65 32.81
N ASP A 72 12.99 -21.90 32.40
CA ASP A 72 11.94 -22.40 31.51
C ASP A 72 10.50 -22.31 32.08
N GLY A 73 10.15 -21.23 32.81
CA GLY A 73 8.85 -21.13 33.50
C GLY A 73 8.14 -19.77 33.46
N VAL A 74 8.72 -18.71 32.90
CA VAL A 74 8.15 -17.33 32.90
C VAL A 74 8.07 -16.74 31.48
N LEU A 75 7.97 -17.59 30.45
CA LEU A 75 8.08 -17.18 29.05
C LEU A 75 6.80 -16.54 28.45
N GLU A 76 5.66 -16.49 29.15
CA GLU A 76 4.36 -16.27 28.51
C GLU A 76 3.75 -14.85 28.57
N ASP A 77 4.25 -13.91 29.36
CA ASP A 77 3.51 -12.65 29.66
C ASP A 77 4.07 -11.36 29.03
N TYR A 78 4.79 -11.45 27.91
CA TYR A 78 5.12 -10.25 27.14
C TYR A 78 3.92 -9.80 26.30
N ASP A 79 3.34 -8.65 26.64
CA ASP A 79 2.32 -7.97 25.83
C ASP A 79 2.95 -6.78 25.07
N PRO A 80 3.17 -6.89 23.74
CA PRO A 80 3.70 -5.82 22.91
C PRO A 80 2.94 -4.50 23.07
N HIS A 81 1.63 -4.54 23.31
CA HIS A 81 0.79 -3.34 23.42
C HIS A 81 1.14 -2.48 24.64
N LEU A 82 1.63 -3.07 25.74
CA LEU A 82 2.00 -2.33 26.95
C LEU A 82 3.33 -1.60 26.84
N HIS A 83 4.16 -2.01 25.88
CA HIS A 83 5.52 -1.51 25.71
C HIS A 83 5.64 -0.48 24.57
N ARG A 84 4.51 -0.07 23.96
CA ARG A 84 4.47 0.97 22.91
C ARG A 84 4.58 2.36 23.54
N GLN A 85 5.60 3.13 23.18
CA GLN A 85 5.72 4.54 23.53
C GLN A 85 5.28 5.41 22.35
N LEU A 86 4.08 5.99 22.46
CA LEU A 86 3.50 6.82 21.40
C LEU A 86 3.54 8.31 21.82
N PRO A 87 4.17 9.20 21.04
CA PRO A 87 4.26 10.62 21.39
C PRO A 87 2.88 11.30 21.35
N LYS A 88 2.00 10.87 20.44
CA LYS A 88 0.62 11.36 20.27
C LYS A 88 -0.30 10.23 19.80
N PRO A 89 -0.84 9.41 20.72
CA PRO A 89 -1.71 8.31 20.35
C PRO A 89 -3.08 8.81 19.88
N THR A 90 -3.65 8.17 18.85
CA THR A 90 -5.01 8.44 18.38
C THR A 90 -6.04 7.71 19.25
N ASN A 91 -7.20 8.34 19.46
CA ASN A 91 -8.33 7.66 20.10
C ASN A 91 -9.10 6.78 19.10
N ASN A 92 -10.06 5.98 19.58
CA ASN A 92 -10.81 5.04 18.74
C ASN A 92 -11.63 5.73 17.64
N TRP A 93 -12.19 6.91 17.94
CA TRP A 93 -13.01 7.68 16.99
C TRP A 93 -12.15 8.32 15.90
N GLU A 94 -11.04 8.95 16.27
CA GLU A 94 -10.04 9.48 15.34
C GLU A 94 -9.52 8.38 14.41
N THR A 95 -9.21 7.22 14.97
CA THR A 95 -8.75 6.08 14.19
C THR A 95 -9.81 5.57 13.22
N LEU A 96 -11.08 5.52 13.65
CA LEU A 96 -12.21 5.18 12.77
C LEU A 96 -12.32 6.19 11.62
N VAL A 97 -12.27 7.49 11.91
CA VAL A 97 -12.33 8.56 10.89
C VAL A 97 -11.14 8.45 9.93
N HIS A 98 -9.95 8.15 10.42
CA HIS A 98 -8.79 7.91 9.56
C HIS A 98 -8.95 6.67 8.68
N LEU A 99 -9.50 5.58 9.21
CA LEU A 99 -9.78 4.36 8.43
C LEU A 99 -10.79 4.63 7.31
N LEU A 100 -11.88 5.35 7.61
CA LEU A 100 -12.86 5.78 6.62
C LEU A 100 -12.21 6.65 5.56
N LYS A 101 -11.53 7.72 5.98
CA LYS A 101 -10.83 8.66 5.10
C LYS A 101 -9.91 7.96 4.11
N CYS A 102 -9.08 7.02 4.57
CA CYS A 102 -8.10 6.37 3.72
C CYS A 102 -8.74 5.46 2.66
N SER A 103 -9.99 5.04 2.88
CA SER A 103 -10.76 4.28 1.91
C SER A 103 -11.46 5.20 0.90
N LEU A 104 -11.83 6.43 1.31
CA LEU A 104 -12.46 7.45 0.45
C LEU A 104 -11.47 8.12 -0.51
N GLY A 105 -10.93 7.35 -1.46
CA GLY A 105 -10.05 7.82 -2.54
C GLY A 105 -10.71 7.73 -3.92
N THR A 106 -9.91 7.46 -4.96
CA THR A 106 -10.44 7.21 -6.31
C THR A 106 -11.19 5.88 -6.44
N GLY A 107 -10.96 4.93 -5.52
CA GLY A 107 -11.61 3.61 -5.53
C GLY A 107 -13.13 3.68 -5.42
N ILE A 108 -13.67 4.49 -4.50
CA ILE A 108 -15.12 4.67 -4.35
C ILE A 108 -15.77 5.27 -5.60
N LEU A 109 -15.05 6.16 -6.30
CA LEU A 109 -15.54 6.85 -7.49
C LEU A 109 -15.57 5.94 -8.72
N ALA A 110 -14.78 4.86 -8.73
CA ALA A 110 -14.75 3.84 -9.76
C ALA A 110 -15.75 2.68 -9.51
N MET A 111 -16.41 2.63 -8.34
CA MET A 111 -17.39 1.58 -8.02
C MET A 111 -18.53 1.46 -9.04
N PRO A 112 -19.12 2.54 -9.58
CA PRO A 112 -20.19 2.42 -10.57
C PRO A 112 -19.77 1.66 -11.83
N GLN A 113 -18.56 1.92 -12.31
CA GLN A 113 -17.98 1.18 -13.44
C GLN A 113 -17.72 -0.28 -13.07
N ALA A 114 -17.26 -0.55 -11.85
CA ALA A 114 -17.05 -1.91 -11.37
C ALA A 114 -18.39 -2.68 -11.41
N PHE A 115 -19.47 -2.09 -10.91
CA PHE A 115 -20.80 -2.69 -10.94
C PHE A 115 -21.30 -2.90 -12.38
N ALA A 116 -20.98 -2.00 -13.31
CA ALA A 116 -21.27 -2.22 -14.73
C ALA A 116 -20.55 -3.43 -15.34
N ARG A 117 -19.36 -3.78 -14.82
CA ARG A 117 -18.62 -4.98 -15.23
C ARG A 117 -19.14 -6.28 -14.59
N ALA A 118 -19.85 -6.21 -13.47
CA ALA A 118 -20.29 -7.38 -12.71
C ALA A 118 -21.81 -7.59 -12.67
N GLY A 119 -22.61 -6.58 -13.02
CA GLY A 119 -24.06 -6.58 -12.83
C GLY A 119 -24.46 -6.12 -11.41
N LEU A 120 -25.69 -5.64 -11.27
CA LEU A 120 -26.15 -5.03 -10.01
C LEU A 120 -26.20 -6.02 -8.84
N VAL A 121 -26.86 -7.17 -9.00
CA VAL A 121 -27.09 -8.14 -7.91
C VAL A 121 -25.77 -8.83 -7.55
N THR A 122 -25.06 -9.32 -8.57
CA THR A 122 -23.73 -9.91 -8.39
C THR A 122 -22.78 -8.91 -7.75
N GLY A 123 -22.81 -7.64 -8.18
CA GLY A 123 -22.03 -6.55 -7.62
C GLY A 123 -22.26 -6.34 -6.12
N VAL A 124 -23.53 -6.25 -5.70
CA VAL A 124 -23.90 -6.11 -4.27
C VAL A 124 -23.41 -7.30 -3.45
N ILE A 125 -23.74 -8.53 -3.87
CA ILE A 125 -23.39 -9.74 -3.13
C ILE A 125 -21.87 -9.91 -3.04
N ALA A 126 -21.18 -9.78 -4.17
CA ALA A 126 -19.74 -9.95 -4.22
C ALA A 126 -18.99 -8.86 -3.44
N THR A 127 -19.46 -7.61 -3.44
CA THR A 127 -18.84 -6.55 -2.62
C THR A 127 -18.94 -6.86 -1.13
N VAL A 128 -20.08 -7.37 -0.66
CA VAL A 128 -20.26 -7.78 0.74
C VAL A 128 -19.36 -8.97 1.08
N VAL A 129 -19.32 -9.99 0.21
CA VAL A 129 -18.50 -11.20 0.43
C VAL A 129 -17.01 -10.87 0.43
N VAL A 130 -16.53 -10.09 -0.55
CA VAL A 130 -15.13 -9.67 -0.62
C VAL A 130 -14.79 -8.75 0.55
N GLY A 131 -15.70 -7.85 0.95
CA GLY A 131 -15.53 -7.02 2.14
C GLY A 131 -15.39 -7.82 3.42
N ALA A 132 -16.21 -8.86 3.62
CA ALA A 132 -16.08 -9.77 4.74
C ALA A 132 -14.74 -10.54 4.70
N LEU A 133 -14.35 -11.03 3.52
CA LEU A 133 -13.08 -11.72 3.31
C LEU A 133 -11.88 -10.83 3.63
N VAL A 134 -11.84 -9.61 3.09
CA VAL A 134 -10.77 -8.63 3.35
C VAL A 134 -10.71 -8.26 4.82
N THR A 135 -11.87 -8.00 5.45
CA THR A 135 -11.93 -7.69 6.89
C THR A 135 -11.34 -8.83 7.72
N HIS A 136 -11.70 -10.08 7.39
CA HIS A 136 -11.12 -11.25 8.03
C HIS A 136 -9.61 -11.34 7.82
N CYS A 137 -9.12 -11.14 6.59
CA CYS A 137 -7.67 -11.18 6.31
C CYS A 137 -6.89 -10.06 7.05
N LEU A 138 -7.48 -8.89 7.25
CA LEU A 138 -6.89 -7.82 8.05
C LEU A 138 -6.77 -8.21 9.53
N HIS A 139 -7.78 -8.89 10.11
CA HIS A 139 -7.66 -9.45 11.47
C HIS A 139 -6.55 -10.48 11.56
N VAL A 140 -6.51 -11.39 10.59
CA VAL A 140 -5.47 -12.42 10.48
C VAL A 140 -4.08 -11.80 10.44
N LEU A 141 -3.91 -10.75 9.65
CA LEU A 141 -2.66 -10.02 9.54
C LEU A 141 -2.24 -9.43 10.88
N ILE A 142 -3.12 -8.66 11.54
CA ILE A 142 -2.82 -7.98 12.80
C ILE A 142 -2.50 -9.00 13.90
N GLN A 143 -3.24 -10.10 13.98
CA GLN A 143 -2.98 -11.17 14.95
C GLN A 143 -1.63 -11.85 14.70
N SER A 144 -1.29 -12.08 13.43
CA SER A 144 0.00 -12.65 13.05
C SER A 144 1.16 -11.71 13.36
N GLN A 145 1.00 -10.41 13.13
CA GLN A 145 1.98 -9.40 13.53
C GLN A 145 2.14 -9.33 15.05
N TYR A 146 1.04 -9.36 15.80
CA TYR A 146 1.08 -9.40 17.26
C TYR A 146 1.85 -10.62 17.78
N ALA A 147 1.64 -11.79 17.18
CA ALA A 147 2.39 -13.00 17.53
C ALA A 147 3.89 -12.88 17.19
N ALA A 148 4.24 -12.28 16.06
CA ALA A 148 5.63 -11.99 15.69
C ALA A 148 6.30 -11.02 16.69
N CYS A 149 5.61 -9.93 17.06
CA CYS A 149 6.07 -8.99 18.09
C CYS A 149 6.29 -9.68 19.43
N LYS A 150 5.38 -10.59 19.83
CA LYS A 150 5.50 -11.35 21.07
C LYS A 150 6.72 -12.28 21.05
N ARG A 151 7.03 -12.90 19.91
CA ARG A 151 8.20 -13.77 19.75
C ARG A 151 9.51 -13.00 19.87
N LEU A 152 9.62 -11.85 19.20
CA LEU A 152 10.83 -11.03 19.22
C LEU A 152 10.94 -10.12 20.45
N ARG A 153 9.90 -10.08 21.30
CA ARG A 153 9.79 -9.16 22.46
C ARG A 153 10.01 -7.68 22.07
N VAL A 154 9.45 -7.29 20.93
CA VAL A 154 9.47 -5.91 20.45
C VAL A 154 8.06 -5.34 20.42
N PRO A 155 7.88 -4.03 20.66
CA PRO A 155 6.55 -3.41 20.72
C PRO A 155 5.88 -3.27 19.35
N LEU A 156 6.67 -3.24 18.27
CA LEU A 156 6.22 -2.96 16.91
C LEU A 156 7.13 -3.67 15.89
N LEU A 157 6.54 -4.15 14.81
CA LEU A 157 7.25 -4.65 13.64
C LEU A 157 6.60 -4.08 12.38
N SER A 158 7.43 -3.80 11.37
CA SER A 158 6.92 -3.53 10.03
C SER A 158 6.31 -4.79 9.42
N TYR A 159 5.51 -4.63 8.37
CA TYR A 159 4.94 -5.77 7.65
C TYR A 159 6.00 -6.77 7.13
N PRO A 160 7.08 -6.36 6.42
CA PRO A 160 8.10 -7.30 5.95
C PRO A 160 8.83 -8.02 7.10
N GLU A 161 9.14 -7.34 8.21
CA GLU A 161 9.80 -7.97 9.37
C GLU A 161 8.87 -8.97 10.06
N SER A 162 7.58 -8.64 10.16
CA SER A 162 6.57 -9.54 10.68
C SER A 162 6.45 -10.79 9.81
N MET A 163 6.54 -10.65 8.48
CA MET A 163 6.54 -11.76 7.54
C MET A 163 7.76 -12.66 7.74
N SER A 164 8.97 -12.10 7.82
CA SER A 164 10.19 -12.90 8.08
C SER A 164 10.08 -13.69 9.38
N THR A 165 9.66 -13.01 10.45
CA THR A 165 9.52 -13.60 11.79
C THR A 165 8.44 -14.69 11.81
N ALA A 166 7.33 -14.48 11.08
CA ALA A 166 6.28 -15.47 10.92
C ALA A 166 6.80 -16.73 10.23
N LEU A 167 7.52 -16.59 9.11
CA LEU A 167 8.10 -17.73 8.41
C LEU A 167 9.12 -18.50 9.25
N GLU A 168 9.90 -17.80 10.07
CA GLU A 168 10.82 -18.42 11.04
C GLU A 168 10.09 -19.23 12.13
N MET A 169 8.80 -18.99 12.38
CA MET A 169 7.97 -19.82 13.29
C MET A 169 7.44 -21.06 12.58
N GLY A 170 7.37 -21.02 11.24
CA GLY A 170 6.81 -22.06 10.41
C GLY A 170 7.72 -23.29 10.23
N PRO A 171 7.30 -24.24 9.37
CA PRO A 171 8.05 -25.44 9.07
C PRO A 171 9.40 -25.12 8.41
N ARG A 172 10.41 -25.99 8.62
CA ARG A 172 11.79 -25.82 8.13
C ARG A 172 11.91 -25.48 6.63
N SER A 173 10.99 -25.99 5.81
CA SER A 173 10.96 -25.69 4.37
C SER A 173 10.64 -24.22 4.08
N LEU A 174 9.71 -23.62 4.84
CA LEU A 174 9.30 -22.23 4.68
C LEU A 174 10.29 -21.25 5.32
N GLN A 175 11.00 -21.65 6.38
CA GLN A 175 11.99 -20.80 7.04
C GLN A 175 13.08 -20.29 6.06
N ARG A 176 13.44 -21.08 5.05
CA ARG A 176 14.41 -20.68 4.01
C ARG A 176 13.95 -19.50 3.15
N PHE A 177 12.64 -19.25 3.11
CA PHE A 177 12.02 -18.18 2.33
C PHE A 177 11.69 -16.93 3.16
N SER A 178 12.11 -16.86 4.44
CA SER A 178 11.78 -15.73 5.33
C SER A 178 12.22 -14.37 4.76
N GLN A 179 13.49 -14.24 4.37
CA GLN A 179 14.05 -13.02 3.80
C GLN A 179 13.52 -12.70 2.39
N PRO A 180 13.46 -13.67 1.44
CA PRO A 180 12.84 -13.43 0.14
C PRO A 180 11.39 -12.94 0.22
N LEU A 181 10.56 -13.52 1.08
CA LEU A 181 9.16 -13.12 1.20
C LEU A 181 8.99 -11.78 1.94
N ALA A 182 9.84 -11.46 2.92
CA ALA A 182 9.89 -10.12 3.48
C ALA A 182 10.23 -9.05 2.41
N THR A 183 11.22 -9.33 1.57
CA THR A 183 11.58 -8.47 0.43
C THR A 183 10.42 -8.37 -0.58
N ALA A 184 9.71 -9.48 -0.83
CA ALA A 184 8.54 -9.47 -1.70
C ALA A 184 7.43 -8.56 -1.14
N VAL A 185 7.15 -8.60 0.16
CA VAL A 185 6.19 -7.70 0.82
C VAL A 185 6.55 -6.23 0.56
N ASP A 186 7.82 -5.85 0.75
CA ASP A 186 8.29 -4.49 0.46
C ASP A 186 8.09 -4.10 -1.01
N ILE A 187 8.46 -4.99 -1.94
CA ILE A 187 8.30 -4.75 -3.38
C ILE A 187 6.82 -4.54 -3.71
N PHE A 188 5.93 -5.41 -3.24
CA PHE A 188 4.50 -5.28 -3.48
C PHE A 188 3.93 -4.01 -2.85
N LEU A 189 4.37 -3.61 -1.65
CA LEU A 189 3.97 -2.35 -1.01
C LEU A 189 4.39 -1.13 -1.85
N VAL A 190 5.63 -1.10 -2.33
CA VAL A 190 6.13 -0.02 -3.19
C VAL A 190 5.38 0.01 -4.52
N VAL A 191 5.22 -1.13 -5.19
CA VAL A 191 4.51 -1.23 -6.48
C VAL A 191 3.05 -0.80 -6.32
N TYR A 192 2.35 -1.26 -5.29
CA TYR A 192 0.98 -0.84 -5.01
C TYR A 192 0.88 0.67 -4.85
N GLN A 193 1.81 1.26 -4.11
CA GLN A 193 1.76 2.66 -3.77
C GLN A 193 2.13 3.57 -4.95
N LEU A 194 3.09 3.15 -5.78
CA LEU A 194 3.35 3.78 -7.07
C LEU A 194 2.14 3.63 -8.02
N GLY A 195 1.45 2.50 -7.97
CA GLY A 195 0.22 2.27 -8.72
C GLY A 195 -0.90 3.25 -8.36
N ILE A 196 -1.15 3.47 -7.07
CA ILE A 196 -2.09 4.52 -6.60
C ILE A 196 -1.68 5.89 -7.13
N CYS A 197 -0.39 6.22 -7.08
CA CYS A 197 0.12 7.48 -7.62
C CYS A 197 -0.16 7.63 -9.12
N CYS A 198 -0.04 6.56 -9.91
CA CYS A 198 -0.39 6.56 -11.34
C CYS A 198 -1.89 6.83 -11.53
N VAL A 199 -2.75 6.12 -10.80
CA VAL A 199 -4.21 6.31 -10.83
C VAL A 199 -4.59 7.76 -10.51
N TYR A 200 -3.91 8.38 -9.53
CA TYR A 200 -4.17 9.76 -9.15
C TYR A 200 -3.78 10.76 -10.24
N ILE A 201 -2.66 10.55 -10.95
CA ILE A 201 -2.26 11.39 -12.08
C ILE A 201 -3.33 11.36 -13.17
N VAL A 202 -3.77 10.16 -13.58
CA VAL A 202 -4.82 9.99 -14.60
C VAL A 202 -6.13 10.62 -14.13
N PHE A 203 -6.54 10.36 -12.88
CA PHE A 203 -7.77 10.91 -12.32
C PHE A 203 -7.78 12.44 -12.30
N ILE A 204 -6.71 13.07 -11.82
CA ILE A 204 -6.60 14.54 -11.77
C ILE A 204 -6.67 15.11 -13.19
N ALA A 205 -5.96 14.50 -14.14
CA ALA A 205 -5.96 14.94 -15.53
C ALA A 205 -7.35 14.82 -16.17
N ASP A 206 -8.07 13.72 -15.99
CA ASP A 206 -9.42 13.54 -16.54
C ASP A 206 -10.43 14.54 -15.96
N ASN A 207 -10.36 14.81 -14.65
CA ASN A 207 -11.27 15.78 -14.01
C ASN A 207 -10.97 17.22 -14.48
N ILE A 208 -9.69 17.59 -14.61
CA ILE A 208 -9.29 18.90 -15.14
C ILE A 208 -9.69 19.02 -16.61
N LYS A 209 -9.45 17.97 -17.41
CA LYS A 209 -9.87 17.94 -18.82
C LYS A 209 -11.37 18.16 -18.95
N LYS A 210 -12.19 17.40 -18.21
CA LYS A 210 -13.65 17.56 -18.24
C LYS A 210 -14.09 18.98 -17.86
N MET A 211 -13.37 19.62 -16.94
CA MET A 211 -13.61 21.00 -16.53
C MET A 211 -13.21 22.02 -17.62
N LEU A 212 -12.13 21.79 -18.36
CA LEU A 212 -11.55 22.74 -19.33
C LEU A 212 -12.03 22.55 -20.78
N ASP A 213 -12.45 21.34 -21.16
CA ASP A 213 -12.90 20.99 -22.52
C ASP A 213 -13.95 21.96 -23.11
N PRO A 214 -14.88 22.57 -22.34
CA PRO A 214 -15.79 23.58 -22.88
C PRO A 214 -15.10 24.85 -23.41
N HIS A 215 -13.87 25.13 -22.99
CA HIS A 215 -13.11 26.31 -23.38
C HIS A 215 -11.89 25.96 -24.26
N TYR A 216 -11.20 24.85 -23.95
CA TYR A 216 -9.99 24.41 -24.64
C TYR A 216 -10.00 22.90 -24.82
N THR A 217 -10.04 22.43 -26.07
CA THR A 217 -9.98 21.01 -26.40
C THR A 217 -8.53 20.54 -26.51
N MET A 218 -8.01 19.98 -25.42
CA MET A 218 -6.65 19.43 -25.35
C MET A 218 -6.68 17.95 -25.00
N ALA A 219 -5.66 17.20 -25.43
CA ALA A 219 -5.52 15.79 -25.10
C ALA A 219 -5.26 15.58 -23.58
N VAL A 220 -5.62 14.44 -23.02
CA VAL A 220 -5.46 14.16 -21.56
C VAL A 220 -3.99 14.20 -21.16
N GLU A 221 -3.11 13.76 -22.06
CA GLU A 221 -1.66 13.70 -21.90
C GLU A 221 -1.04 15.09 -21.68
N ILE A 222 -1.60 16.12 -22.32
CA ILE A 222 -1.17 17.50 -22.13
C ILE A 222 -1.53 17.96 -20.72
N HIS A 223 -2.73 17.61 -20.23
CA HIS A 223 -3.13 17.91 -18.86
C HIS A 223 -2.24 17.19 -17.85
N MET A 224 -1.88 15.92 -18.10
CA MET A 224 -0.91 15.16 -17.30
C MET A 224 0.45 15.88 -17.23
N LEU A 225 0.95 16.40 -18.36
CA LEU A 225 2.22 17.13 -18.42
C LEU A 225 2.17 18.45 -17.62
N ILE A 226 1.05 19.17 -17.70
CA ILE A 226 0.86 20.42 -16.94
C ILE A 226 0.86 20.16 -15.43
N ILE A 227 0.18 19.11 -14.97
CA ILE A 227 0.14 18.78 -13.53
C ILE A 227 1.45 18.16 -13.02
N LEU A 228 2.32 17.64 -13.89
CA LEU A 228 3.58 17.03 -13.48
C LEU A 228 4.48 18.01 -12.71
N ILE A 229 4.61 19.26 -13.19
CA ILE A 229 5.45 20.30 -12.55
C ILE A 229 5.00 20.57 -11.10
N PRO A 230 3.73 20.90 -10.82
CA PRO A 230 3.27 21.09 -9.45
C PRO A 230 3.32 19.80 -8.61
N LEU A 231 3.11 18.63 -9.20
CA LEU A 231 3.25 17.35 -8.48
C LEU A 231 4.69 17.10 -8.02
N ILE A 232 5.68 17.35 -8.88
CA ILE A 232 7.10 17.25 -8.50
C ILE A 232 7.41 18.26 -7.39
N ALA A 233 7.00 19.51 -7.54
CA ALA A 233 7.22 20.55 -6.53
C ALA A 233 6.62 20.16 -5.17
N PHE A 234 5.41 19.58 -5.17
CA PHE A 234 4.75 19.11 -3.96
C PHE A 234 5.45 17.88 -3.35
N ASN A 235 5.89 16.92 -4.17
CA ASN A 235 6.59 15.70 -3.72
C ASN A 235 7.99 15.97 -3.15
N LEU A 236 8.60 17.11 -3.52
CA LEU A 236 9.87 17.56 -2.97
C LEU A 236 9.76 18.02 -1.51
N ILE A 237 8.57 18.20 -0.96
CA ILE A 237 8.38 18.54 0.46
C ILE A 237 8.70 17.31 1.31
N PRO A 238 9.79 17.32 2.12
CA PRO A 238 10.20 16.13 2.86
C PRO A 238 9.43 15.95 4.18
N SER A 239 8.73 16.98 4.66
CA SER A 239 8.13 17.02 5.99
C SER A 239 6.64 16.69 5.97
N LEU A 240 6.27 15.48 6.41
CA LEU A 240 4.87 15.07 6.63
C LEU A 240 4.08 16.05 7.52
N LYS A 241 4.73 16.70 8.50
CA LYS A 241 4.09 17.70 9.36
C LYS A 241 3.52 18.89 8.60
N LEU A 242 4.13 19.24 7.45
CA LEU A 242 3.64 20.33 6.61
C LEU A 242 2.40 19.88 5.81
N LEU A 243 2.32 18.59 5.45
CA LEU A 243 1.21 18.03 4.68
C LEU A 243 -0.04 17.78 5.54
N ALA A 244 0.11 17.62 6.86
CA ALA A 244 -1.01 17.33 7.77
C ALA A 244 -2.19 18.32 7.66
N PRO A 245 -2.02 19.66 7.71
CA PRO A 245 -3.14 20.60 7.56
C PRO A 245 -3.78 20.55 6.16
N PHE A 246 -2.97 20.41 5.10
CA PHE A 246 -3.50 20.24 3.73
C PHE A 246 -4.32 18.96 3.62
N SER A 247 -3.87 17.88 4.24
CA SER A 247 -4.60 16.62 4.30
C SER A 247 -5.94 16.78 5.01
N ALA A 248 -6.03 17.60 6.05
CA ALA A 248 -7.31 17.90 6.72
C ALA A 248 -8.30 18.57 5.75
N VAL A 249 -7.84 19.60 5.03
CA VAL A 249 -8.64 20.30 4.00
C VAL A 249 -9.07 19.33 2.89
N ALA A 250 -8.14 18.51 2.39
CA ALA A 250 -8.44 17.51 1.36
C ALA A 250 -9.60 16.58 1.76
N ASN A 251 -9.67 16.15 3.03
CA ASN A 251 -10.77 15.29 3.48
C ASN A 251 -12.10 16.02 3.45
N VAL A 252 -12.15 17.27 3.91
CA VAL A 252 -13.38 18.07 3.90
C VAL A 252 -13.88 18.20 2.45
N LEU A 253 -12.97 18.48 1.51
CA LEU A 253 -13.29 18.53 0.08
C LEU A 253 -13.79 17.17 -0.45
N THR A 254 -13.17 16.05 -0.07
CA THR A 254 -13.61 14.71 -0.46
C THR A 254 -15.01 14.39 0.07
N PHE A 255 -15.29 14.65 1.36
CA PHE A 255 -16.60 14.37 1.95
C PHE A 255 -17.70 15.25 1.34
N LEU A 256 -17.43 16.55 1.18
CA LEU A 256 -18.39 17.47 0.56
C LEU A 256 -18.62 17.11 -0.91
N GLY A 257 -17.55 16.80 -1.65
CA GLY A 257 -17.63 16.38 -3.05
C GLY A 257 -18.43 15.10 -3.21
N LEU A 258 -18.19 14.09 -2.35
CA LEU A 258 -18.94 12.84 -2.35
C LEU A 258 -20.43 13.08 -2.04
N GLY A 259 -20.74 13.95 -1.07
CA GLY A 259 -22.12 14.33 -0.77
C GLY A 259 -22.86 14.95 -1.96
N ILE A 260 -22.18 15.83 -2.71
CA ILE A 260 -22.76 16.43 -3.92
C ILE A 260 -22.92 15.38 -5.04
N ILE A 261 -22.00 14.43 -5.19
CA ILE A 261 -22.13 13.31 -6.14
C ILE A 261 -23.38 12.49 -5.82
N VAL A 262 -23.57 12.11 -4.55
CA VAL A 262 -24.76 11.37 -4.11
C VAL A 262 -26.03 12.15 -4.39
N TYR A 263 -26.03 13.47 -4.16
CA TYR A 263 -27.15 14.33 -4.52
C TYR A 263 -27.45 14.26 -6.03
N TYR A 264 -26.44 14.33 -6.90
CA TYR A 264 -26.63 14.21 -8.34
C TYR A 264 -27.18 12.84 -8.76
N MET A 265 -26.69 11.75 -8.16
CA MET A 265 -27.17 10.38 -8.46
C MET A 265 -28.65 10.20 -8.13
N ILE A 266 -29.14 10.83 -7.05
CA ILE A 266 -30.52 10.68 -6.58
C ILE A 266 -31.45 11.67 -7.30
N ALA A 267 -31.02 12.92 -7.48
CA ALA A 267 -31.87 13.99 -8.01
C ALA A 267 -31.96 14.00 -9.55
N TYR A 268 -30.97 13.46 -10.25
CA TYR A 268 -30.92 13.47 -11.72
C TYR A 268 -30.87 12.04 -12.27
N LYS A 269 -31.47 11.83 -13.44
CA LYS A 269 -31.37 10.57 -14.19
C LYS A 269 -30.56 10.80 -15.45
N LYS A 270 -29.43 10.10 -15.60
CA LYS A 270 -28.64 10.07 -16.83
C LYS A 270 -29.16 9.01 -17.80
N ALA A 271 -29.52 7.83 -17.30
CA ALA A 271 -30.05 6.74 -18.14
C ALA A 271 -31.47 6.99 -18.65
N LEU A 272 -31.75 6.56 -19.89
CA LEU A 272 -33.09 6.55 -20.46
C LEU A 272 -33.90 5.38 -19.86
N PRO A 273 -35.24 5.49 -19.71
CA PRO A 273 -36.08 4.44 -19.13
C PRO A 273 -36.05 3.08 -19.84
N SER A 274 -35.47 3.01 -21.03
CA SER A 274 -35.49 1.85 -21.93
C SER A 274 -34.19 1.04 -21.96
N ASP A 275 -33.12 1.46 -21.26
CA ASP A 275 -31.88 0.70 -21.22
C ASP A 275 -32.00 -0.48 -20.24
N PRO A 276 -31.81 -1.74 -20.70
CA PRO A 276 -31.93 -2.90 -19.82
C PRO A 276 -30.78 -2.88 -18.80
N LEU A 277 -31.13 -2.87 -17.52
CA LEU A 277 -30.16 -2.94 -16.44
C LEU A 277 -29.67 -4.39 -16.29
N ASP A 278 -28.36 -4.62 -16.42
CA ASP A 278 -27.79 -5.95 -16.23
C ASP A 278 -27.71 -6.27 -14.73
N LEU A 279 -28.46 -7.28 -14.32
CA LEU A 279 -28.55 -7.72 -12.93
C LEU A 279 -27.42 -8.68 -12.57
N TRP A 280 -26.96 -9.50 -13.51
CA TRP A 280 -26.11 -10.67 -13.23
C TRP A 280 -24.69 -10.52 -13.76
N GLY A 281 -24.49 -9.69 -14.80
CA GLY A 281 -23.20 -9.41 -15.40
C GLY A 281 -22.60 -10.58 -16.18
N SER A 282 -21.39 -10.35 -16.69
CA SER A 282 -20.60 -11.37 -17.38
C SER A 282 -19.50 -11.95 -16.48
N PRO A 283 -19.33 -13.28 -16.46
CA PRO A 283 -18.19 -13.92 -15.79
C PRO A 283 -16.82 -13.47 -16.33
N SER A 284 -16.73 -13.04 -17.58
CA SER A 284 -15.46 -12.62 -18.21
C SER A 284 -14.90 -11.32 -17.63
N THR A 285 -15.79 -10.40 -17.23
CA THR A 285 -15.44 -9.08 -16.69
C THR A 285 -15.42 -9.04 -15.17
N PHE A 286 -15.87 -10.12 -14.52
CA PHE A 286 -15.86 -10.26 -13.06
C PHE A 286 -14.46 -10.13 -12.43
N PRO A 287 -13.37 -10.66 -13.00
CA PRO A 287 -12.03 -10.45 -12.46
C PRO A 287 -11.60 -8.98 -12.41
N LEU A 288 -12.03 -8.18 -13.41
CA LEU A 288 -11.77 -6.74 -13.41
C LEU A 288 -12.46 -6.04 -12.23
N PHE A 289 -13.72 -6.41 -11.99
CA PHE A 289 -14.50 -5.95 -10.85
C PHE A 289 -13.87 -6.37 -9.51
N PHE A 290 -13.44 -7.63 -9.39
CA PHE A 290 -12.75 -8.14 -8.19
C PHE A 290 -11.49 -7.32 -7.88
N GLY A 291 -10.66 -7.03 -8.89
CA GLY A 291 -9.50 -6.16 -8.73
C GLY A 291 -9.87 -4.76 -8.24
N THR A 292 -10.89 -4.14 -8.85
CA THR A 292 -11.35 -2.80 -8.45
C THR A 292 -11.89 -2.77 -7.01
N ILE A 293 -12.60 -3.80 -6.58
CA ILE A 293 -13.08 -3.90 -5.20
C ILE A 293 -11.94 -4.08 -4.22
N LEU A 294 -10.98 -4.96 -4.51
CA LEU A 294 -9.81 -5.11 -3.65
C LEU A 294 -9.08 -3.78 -3.50
N PHE A 295 -8.83 -3.09 -4.61
CA PHE A 295 -8.23 -1.74 -4.63
C PHE A 295 -8.97 -0.76 -3.74
N ALA A 296 -10.30 -0.74 -3.81
CA ALA A 296 -11.09 0.21 -3.06
C ALA A 296 -11.19 -0.16 -1.57
N LEU A 297 -11.35 -1.45 -1.23
CA LEU A 297 -11.65 -1.88 0.14
C LEU A 297 -10.42 -2.03 1.03
N THR A 298 -9.22 -2.12 0.44
CA THR A 298 -8.04 -2.53 1.21
C THR A 298 -6.94 -1.49 1.18
N ALA A 299 -6.58 -0.96 2.35
CA ALA A 299 -5.38 -0.16 2.57
C ALA A 299 -4.51 -0.82 3.67
N VAL A 300 -3.88 -1.96 3.35
CA VAL A 300 -3.16 -2.80 4.33
C VAL A 300 -2.16 -1.99 5.16
N GLY A 301 -1.30 -1.21 4.51
CA GLY A 301 -0.28 -0.41 5.20
C GLY A 301 -0.87 0.65 6.15
N VAL A 302 -2.01 1.23 5.78
CA VAL A 302 -2.71 2.20 6.63
C VAL A 302 -3.32 1.50 7.84
N VAL A 303 -3.98 0.36 7.65
CA VAL A 303 -4.59 -0.40 8.74
C VAL A 303 -3.56 -0.76 9.82
N ILE A 304 -2.37 -1.22 9.40
CA ILE A 304 -1.23 -1.48 10.29
C ILE A 304 -0.80 -0.20 11.01
N ALA A 305 -0.60 0.90 10.28
CA ALA A 305 -0.20 2.17 10.87
C ALA A 305 -1.22 2.71 11.86
N LEU A 306 -2.52 2.53 11.62
CA LEU A 306 -3.60 2.95 12.51
C LEU A 306 -3.57 2.15 13.81
N GLU A 307 -3.55 0.82 13.74
CA GLU A 307 -3.47 -0.04 14.92
C GLU A 307 -2.24 0.27 15.77
N ASN A 308 -1.10 0.54 15.11
CA ASN A 308 0.16 0.91 15.73
C ASN A 308 0.12 2.24 16.48
N ASN A 309 -0.66 3.22 16.04
CA ASN A 309 -0.72 4.57 16.63
C ASN A 309 -1.89 4.76 17.61
N MET A 310 -2.70 3.73 17.87
CA MET A 310 -3.83 3.83 18.77
C MET A 310 -3.44 3.84 20.25
N LYS A 311 -4.18 4.62 21.05
CA LYS A 311 -4.11 4.57 22.51
C LYS A 311 -4.53 3.20 23.07
N THR A 312 -5.50 2.55 22.44
CA THR A 312 -6.05 1.25 22.87
C THR A 312 -6.04 0.23 21.72
N PRO A 313 -4.88 -0.32 21.34
CA PRO A 313 -4.76 -1.22 20.19
C PRO A 313 -5.59 -2.51 20.36
N LYS A 314 -5.77 -3.00 21.59
CA LYS A 314 -6.66 -4.13 21.91
C LYS A 314 -8.12 -3.89 21.51
N ALA A 315 -8.56 -2.64 21.36
CA ALA A 315 -9.92 -2.32 20.92
C ALA A 315 -10.07 -2.35 19.39
N PHE A 316 -8.98 -2.36 18.63
CA PHE A 316 -9.00 -2.35 17.17
C PHE A 316 -9.59 -3.64 16.59
N GLY A 317 -9.07 -4.78 17.05
CA GLY A 317 -9.42 -6.12 16.57
C GLY A 317 -10.61 -6.81 17.26
N LYS A 318 -11.33 -6.13 18.16
CA LYS A 318 -12.53 -6.73 18.81
C LYS A 318 -13.66 -6.96 17.78
N PRO A 319 -14.62 -7.87 18.05
CA PRO A 319 -15.75 -8.12 17.15
C PRO A 319 -16.60 -6.87 16.83
N CYS A 320 -16.79 -5.97 17.80
CA CYS A 320 -17.35 -4.63 17.60
C CYS A 320 -16.27 -3.54 17.75
N GLY A 321 -15.04 -3.87 17.35
CA GLY A 321 -13.88 -2.98 17.41
C GLY A 321 -13.88 -1.95 16.29
N VAL A 322 -12.84 -1.12 16.28
CA VAL A 322 -12.67 -0.04 15.30
C VAL A 322 -12.58 -0.60 13.88
N LEU A 323 -11.87 -1.72 13.68
CA LEU A 323 -11.71 -2.32 12.36
C LEU A 323 -13.04 -2.80 11.78
N ASN A 324 -13.81 -3.61 12.52
CA ASN A 324 -15.09 -4.14 12.04
C ASN A 324 -16.12 -3.06 11.81
N THR A 325 -16.20 -2.08 12.71
CA THR A 325 -17.10 -0.93 12.56
C THR A 325 -16.74 -0.14 11.30
N GLY A 326 -15.45 0.17 11.10
CA GLY A 326 -14.99 0.91 9.94
C GLY A 326 -15.21 0.15 8.63
N MET A 327 -14.81 -1.12 8.56
CA MET A 327 -15.01 -1.93 7.36
C MET A 327 -16.48 -2.11 7.00
N THR A 328 -17.36 -2.27 8.00
CA THR A 328 -18.82 -2.33 7.76
C THR A 328 -19.33 -1.04 7.12
N ILE A 329 -18.93 0.12 7.64
CA ILE A 329 -19.31 1.42 7.07
C ILE A 329 -18.76 1.58 5.64
N ILE A 330 -17.50 1.19 5.41
CA ILE A 330 -16.85 1.28 4.08
C ILE A 330 -17.59 0.40 3.07
N VAL A 331 -17.87 -0.85 3.42
CA VAL A 331 -18.59 -1.79 2.53
C VAL A 331 -19.99 -1.28 2.21
N LEU A 332 -20.74 -0.81 3.21
CA LEU A 332 -22.08 -0.25 3.00
C LEU A 332 -22.03 0.98 2.08
N LEU A 333 -21.05 1.86 2.28
CA LEU A 333 -20.88 3.04 1.46
C LEU A 333 -20.53 2.66 0.01
N TYR A 334 -19.64 1.70 -0.21
CA TYR A 334 -19.27 1.27 -1.56
C TYR A 334 -20.38 0.54 -2.29
N VAL A 335 -21.14 -0.30 -1.58
CA VAL A 335 -22.35 -0.92 -2.13
C VAL A 335 -23.34 0.18 -2.53
N THR A 336 -23.54 1.18 -1.68
CA THR A 336 -24.47 2.29 -1.96
C THR A 336 -24.03 3.09 -3.18
N ILE A 337 -22.77 3.55 -3.23
CA ILE A 337 -22.25 4.35 -4.35
C ILE A 337 -22.16 3.52 -5.63
N GLY A 338 -21.73 2.26 -5.55
CA GLY A 338 -21.65 1.35 -6.69
C GLY A 338 -23.01 1.05 -7.29
N ALA A 339 -23.99 0.69 -6.46
CA ALA A 339 -25.36 0.39 -6.91
C ALA A 339 -26.07 1.63 -7.45
N LEU A 340 -26.08 2.75 -6.69
CA LEU A 340 -26.73 3.98 -7.14
C LEU A 340 -26.06 4.57 -8.37
N GLY A 341 -24.73 4.56 -8.44
CA GLY A 341 -24.00 5.04 -9.60
C GLY A 341 -24.20 4.15 -10.83
N TYR A 342 -24.29 2.84 -10.66
CA TYR A 342 -24.60 1.95 -11.78
C TYR A 342 -26.03 2.15 -12.30
N VAL A 343 -27.02 2.34 -11.42
CA VAL A 343 -28.38 2.73 -11.83
C VAL A 343 -28.41 4.09 -12.52
N TYR A 344 -27.52 5.02 -12.13
CA TYR A 344 -27.41 6.33 -12.76
C TYR A 344 -26.85 6.24 -14.19
N CYS A 345 -25.78 5.47 -14.42
CA CYS A 345 -25.06 5.40 -15.70
C CYS A 345 -25.51 4.28 -16.65
N VAL A 346 -26.03 3.16 -16.13
CA VAL A 346 -26.42 1.93 -16.84
C VAL A 346 -25.31 1.41 -17.75
N SER A 347 -25.44 1.50 -19.08
CA SER A 347 -24.51 0.89 -20.04
C SER A 347 -23.26 1.74 -20.30
N GLU A 348 -23.33 3.06 -20.09
CA GLU A 348 -22.23 4.00 -20.34
C GLU A 348 -21.68 4.57 -19.02
N CYS A 349 -21.03 3.71 -18.23
CA CYS A 349 -20.26 4.11 -17.06
C CYS A 349 -18.85 4.56 -17.47
N SER A 350 -18.51 5.81 -17.21
CA SER A 350 -17.12 6.27 -17.30
C SER A 350 -16.26 5.63 -16.21
N ASP A 351 -14.93 5.67 -16.36
CA ASP A 351 -13.97 5.09 -15.40
C ASP A 351 -14.11 5.66 -13.97
N SER A 352 -14.67 6.87 -13.85
CA SER A 352 -15.03 7.51 -12.59
C SER A 352 -16.37 8.22 -12.74
N ILE A 353 -17.21 8.15 -11.71
CA ILE A 353 -18.51 8.83 -11.69
C ILE A 353 -18.42 10.34 -11.84
N THR A 354 -17.30 10.95 -11.43
CA THR A 354 -17.09 12.39 -11.62
C THR A 354 -17.15 12.78 -13.10
N LEU A 355 -16.74 11.86 -13.98
CA LEU A 355 -16.77 12.03 -15.43
C LEU A 355 -18.16 11.83 -16.04
N ASP A 356 -19.13 11.33 -15.27
CA ASP A 356 -20.52 11.18 -15.69
C ASP A 356 -21.44 12.32 -15.22
N LEU A 357 -20.98 13.20 -14.33
CA LEU A 357 -21.76 14.36 -13.87
C LEU A 357 -22.19 15.30 -15.01
N PRO A 358 -23.39 15.90 -14.96
CA PRO A 358 -23.85 16.86 -15.96
C PRO A 358 -23.02 18.15 -15.90
N ARG A 359 -23.11 18.98 -16.95
CA ARG A 359 -22.45 20.30 -16.95
C ARG A 359 -23.20 21.27 -16.05
N GLY A 360 -22.47 22.03 -15.24
CA GLY A 360 -23.04 23.07 -14.38
C GLY A 360 -22.05 23.53 -13.31
N PRO A 361 -22.28 24.69 -12.66
CA PRO A 361 -21.35 25.25 -11.69
C PRO A 361 -21.12 24.34 -10.48
N LEU A 362 -22.15 23.64 -10.02
CA LEU A 362 -22.05 22.67 -8.91
C LEU A 362 -21.28 21.39 -9.32
N ALA A 363 -21.42 20.91 -10.55
CA ALA A 363 -20.63 19.77 -11.02
C ALA A 363 -19.16 20.16 -11.22
N THR A 364 -18.90 21.35 -11.77
CA THR A 364 -17.55 21.89 -11.93
C THR A 364 -16.85 22.08 -10.58
N SER A 365 -17.57 22.52 -9.54
CA SER A 365 -16.98 22.62 -8.20
C SER A 365 -16.55 21.25 -7.67
N VAL A 366 -17.35 20.19 -7.87
CA VAL A 366 -16.99 18.82 -7.49
C VAL A 366 -15.71 18.35 -8.19
N LEU A 367 -15.59 18.58 -9.51
CA LEU A 367 -14.38 18.24 -10.28
C LEU A 367 -13.15 18.94 -9.70
N ALA A 368 -13.25 20.24 -9.41
CA ALA A 368 -12.16 21.01 -8.82
C ALA A 368 -11.81 20.54 -7.40
N MET A 369 -12.81 20.27 -6.56
CA MET A 369 -12.63 19.80 -5.19
C MET A 369 -11.90 18.45 -5.15
N PHE A 370 -12.30 17.49 -5.99
CA PHE A 370 -11.63 16.20 -6.08
C PHE A 370 -10.25 16.30 -6.71
N ALA A 371 -10.05 17.12 -7.74
CA ALA A 371 -8.72 17.36 -8.31
C ALA A 371 -7.75 17.88 -7.25
N VAL A 372 -8.15 18.87 -6.44
CA VAL A 372 -7.32 19.41 -5.35
C VAL A 372 -7.11 18.38 -4.23
N ALA A 373 -8.16 17.67 -3.81
CA ALA A 373 -8.08 16.69 -2.72
C ALA A 373 -7.16 15.50 -3.07
N ILE A 374 -7.27 14.99 -4.30
CA ILE A 374 -6.43 13.89 -4.81
C ILE A 374 -5.00 14.37 -5.08
N PHE A 375 -4.81 15.60 -5.55
CA PHE A 375 -3.47 16.21 -5.67
C PHE A 375 -2.73 16.26 -4.33
N ILE A 376 -3.41 16.67 -3.26
CA ILE A 376 -2.81 16.67 -1.91
C ILE A 376 -2.55 15.23 -1.44
N SER A 377 -3.49 14.31 -1.68
CA SER A 377 -3.35 12.89 -1.32
C SER A 377 -2.18 12.23 -2.04
N TYR A 378 -1.88 12.63 -3.28
CA TYR A 378 -0.74 12.13 -4.04
C TYR A 378 0.59 12.30 -3.28
N GLY A 379 0.85 13.47 -2.70
CA GLY A 379 2.10 13.69 -1.95
C GLY A 379 2.23 12.79 -0.71
N LEU A 380 1.11 12.50 -0.04
CA LEU A 380 1.09 11.58 1.11
C LEU A 380 1.37 10.14 0.68
N HIS A 381 0.76 9.73 -0.41
CA HIS A 381 0.92 8.40 -0.97
C HIS A 381 2.33 8.18 -1.53
N CYS A 382 2.93 9.18 -2.19
CA CYS A 382 4.30 9.10 -2.71
C CYS A 382 5.37 9.11 -1.58
N TYR A 383 5.03 9.59 -0.38
CA TYR A 383 5.94 9.56 0.77
C TYR A 383 6.32 8.14 1.20
N VAL A 384 5.35 7.22 1.22
CA VAL A 384 5.56 5.82 1.65
C VAL A 384 6.62 5.08 0.82
N PRO A 385 6.55 5.03 -0.54
CA PRO A 385 7.54 4.32 -1.33
C PRO A 385 8.90 5.03 -1.31
N VAL A 386 8.92 6.36 -1.20
CA VAL A 386 10.17 7.12 -0.97
C VAL A 386 10.82 6.65 0.32
N GLU A 387 10.06 6.58 1.42
CA GLU A 387 10.59 6.18 2.72
C GLU A 387 11.09 4.72 2.72
N VAL A 388 10.32 3.79 2.15
CA VAL A 388 10.71 2.37 2.03
C VAL A 388 12.00 2.22 1.22
N VAL A 389 12.07 2.84 0.03
CA VAL A 389 13.26 2.74 -0.84
C VAL A 389 14.45 3.49 -0.25
N TRP A 390 14.22 4.69 0.30
CA TRP A 390 15.25 5.53 0.89
C TRP A 390 15.85 4.88 2.14
N ARG A 391 15.04 4.61 3.16
CA ARG A 391 15.54 4.11 4.45
C ARG A 391 15.87 2.62 4.42
N GLY A 392 15.09 1.82 3.69
CA GLY A 392 15.31 0.38 3.62
C GLY A 392 16.55 0.00 2.82
N TYR A 393 16.79 0.67 1.69
CA TYR A 393 17.76 0.18 0.70
C TYR A 393 18.86 1.18 0.36
N LEU A 394 18.52 2.45 0.11
CA LEU A 394 19.46 3.42 -0.45
C LEU A 394 20.36 4.05 0.63
N LEU A 395 19.77 4.52 1.73
CA LEU A 395 20.45 5.18 2.84
C LEU A 395 21.52 4.29 3.49
N PRO A 396 21.25 3.01 3.86
CA PRO A 396 22.29 2.16 4.45
C PRO A 396 23.46 1.90 3.49
N ARG A 397 23.19 1.81 2.18
CA ARG A 397 24.23 1.61 1.16
C ARG A 397 25.12 2.86 0.99
N LEU A 398 24.51 4.05 0.93
CA LEU A 398 25.25 5.31 0.82
C LEU A 398 26.06 5.62 2.08
N GLN A 399 25.53 5.31 3.27
CA GLN A 399 26.25 5.45 4.53
C GLN A 399 27.46 4.51 4.61
N ARG A 400 27.31 3.23 4.20
CA ARG A 400 28.43 2.28 4.11
C ARG A 400 29.51 2.73 3.12
N SER A 401 29.11 3.43 2.07
CA SER A 401 30.04 4.03 1.09
C SER A 401 30.74 5.30 1.60
N GLY A 402 30.45 5.79 2.81
CA GLY A 402 31.04 7.01 3.35
C GLY A 402 30.58 8.30 2.64
N ALA A 403 29.37 8.31 2.05
CA ALA A 403 28.88 9.45 1.30
C ALA A 403 28.68 10.71 2.19
N PRO A 404 29.08 11.90 1.74
CA PRO A 404 28.89 13.14 2.49
C PRO A 404 27.40 13.52 2.61
N PRO A 405 27.01 14.31 3.64
CA PRO A 405 25.62 14.68 3.91
C PRO A 405 24.94 15.49 2.79
N SER A 406 25.70 16.18 1.94
CA SER A 406 25.20 16.85 0.74
C SER A 406 24.74 15.85 -0.32
N ARG A 407 25.53 14.79 -0.55
CA ARG A 407 25.21 13.72 -1.52
C ARG A 407 24.00 12.91 -1.09
N LEU A 408 23.83 12.69 0.22
CA LEU A 408 22.63 12.07 0.79
C LEU A 408 21.37 12.88 0.47
N ARG A 409 21.38 14.20 0.73
CA ARG A 409 20.23 15.06 0.41
C ARG A 409 19.91 15.11 -1.09
N ILE A 410 20.94 15.20 -1.94
CA ILE A 410 20.74 15.21 -3.40
C ILE A 410 20.17 13.86 -3.87
N ALA A 411 20.64 12.74 -3.32
CA ALA A 411 20.12 11.42 -3.66
C ALA A 411 18.67 11.23 -3.21
N GLU A 412 18.27 11.77 -2.04
CA GLU A 412 16.88 11.73 -1.58
C GLU A 412 15.95 12.50 -2.52
N TYR A 413 16.31 13.74 -2.87
CA TYR A 413 15.52 14.53 -3.82
C TYR A 413 15.51 13.91 -5.23
N GLY A 414 16.64 13.36 -5.67
CA GLY A 414 16.74 12.63 -6.93
C GLY A 414 15.81 11.42 -6.96
N LEU A 415 15.72 10.66 -5.86
CA LEU A 415 14.79 9.54 -5.72
C LEU A 415 13.33 10.00 -5.81
N ARG A 416 12.95 11.07 -5.10
CA ARG A 416 11.58 11.62 -5.14
C ARG A 416 11.18 12.04 -6.55
N ILE A 417 12.07 12.72 -7.27
CA ILE A 417 11.83 13.12 -8.67
C ILE A 417 11.73 11.88 -9.56
N ALA A 418 12.66 10.93 -9.42
CA ALA A 418 12.67 9.72 -10.23
C ALA A 418 11.39 8.89 -10.06
N LEU A 419 10.92 8.69 -8.81
CA LEU A 419 9.67 7.97 -8.56
C LEU A 419 8.45 8.71 -9.15
N CYS A 420 8.41 10.03 -9.07
CA CYS A 420 7.35 10.84 -9.68
C CYS A 420 7.36 10.78 -11.22
N LEU A 421 8.55 10.72 -11.83
CA LEU A 421 8.68 10.57 -13.29
C LEU A 421 8.27 9.16 -13.74
N ILE A 422 8.64 8.13 -12.97
CA ILE A 422 8.23 6.75 -13.26
C ILE A 422 6.70 6.63 -13.23
N THR A 423 6.04 7.16 -12.20
CA THR A 423 4.56 7.12 -12.12
C THR A 423 3.90 7.92 -13.23
N PHE A 424 4.49 9.05 -13.62
CA PHE A 424 4.01 9.84 -14.76
C PHE A 424 4.13 9.08 -16.09
N VAL A 425 5.28 8.47 -16.38
CA VAL A 425 5.49 7.69 -17.62
C VAL A 425 4.50 6.52 -17.68
N LEU A 426 4.28 5.82 -16.56
CA LEU A 426 3.28 4.75 -16.50
C LEU A 426 1.85 5.28 -16.73
N ALA A 427 1.48 6.41 -16.13
CA ALA A 427 0.17 7.04 -16.32
C ALA A 427 -0.08 7.45 -17.78
N VAL A 428 0.92 8.03 -18.46
CA VAL A 428 0.83 8.41 -19.88
C VAL A 428 0.80 7.18 -20.80
N ALA A 429 1.51 6.11 -20.46
CA ALA A 429 1.55 4.90 -21.27
C ALA A 429 0.18 4.20 -21.36
N ILE A 430 -0.62 4.24 -20.27
CA ILE A 430 -1.93 3.57 -20.22
C ILE A 430 -2.97 4.51 -19.58
N PRO A 431 -3.54 5.49 -20.31
CA PRO A 431 -4.49 6.46 -19.74
C PRO A 431 -5.90 5.85 -19.57
N ARG A 432 -6.00 4.69 -18.91
CA ARG A 432 -7.23 3.94 -18.63
C ARG A 432 -7.35 3.73 -17.13
N LEU A 433 -7.97 4.70 -16.45
CA LEU A 433 -8.08 4.74 -15.00
C LEU A 433 -8.71 3.46 -14.42
N GLY A 434 -9.79 2.99 -15.02
CA GLY A 434 -10.53 1.82 -14.54
C GLY A 434 -9.76 0.50 -14.69
N LEU A 435 -8.85 0.40 -15.66
CA LEU A 435 -7.98 -0.77 -15.85
C LEU A 435 -6.78 -0.74 -14.91
N PHE A 436 -6.20 0.44 -14.66
CA PHE A 436 -5.12 0.60 -13.69
C PHE A 436 -5.55 0.27 -12.26
N ILE A 437 -6.72 0.77 -11.85
CA ILE A 437 -7.31 0.46 -10.54
C ILE A 437 -7.45 -1.06 -10.37
N SER A 438 -8.00 -1.72 -11.39
CA SER A 438 -8.20 -3.17 -11.38
C SER A 438 -6.88 -3.94 -11.34
N LEU A 439 -5.89 -3.55 -12.14
CA LEU A 439 -4.58 -4.20 -12.22
C LEU A 439 -3.85 -4.18 -10.87
N PHE A 440 -3.71 -3.01 -10.24
CA PHE A 440 -2.99 -2.90 -8.97
C PHE A 440 -3.76 -3.51 -7.80
N GLY A 441 -5.10 -3.48 -7.86
CA GLY A 441 -5.94 -4.20 -6.89
C GLY A 441 -5.78 -5.71 -6.98
N ALA A 442 -5.89 -6.28 -8.19
CA ALA A 442 -5.73 -7.70 -8.42
C ALA A 442 -4.30 -8.18 -8.11
N LEU A 443 -3.28 -7.48 -8.62
CA LEU A 443 -1.88 -7.88 -8.46
C LEU A 443 -1.41 -7.72 -7.01
N CYS A 444 -1.48 -6.50 -6.48
CA CYS A 444 -0.82 -6.19 -5.22
C CYS A 444 -1.66 -6.53 -4.00
N LEU A 445 -2.98 -6.28 -4.02
CA LEU A 445 -3.80 -6.51 -2.83
C LEU A 445 -4.27 -7.95 -2.70
N SER A 446 -4.32 -8.73 -3.77
CA SER A 446 -4.43 -10.19 -3.60
C SER A 446 -3.20 -10.76 -2.89
N ALA A 447 -1.99 -10.26 -3.20
CA ALA A 447 -0.77 -10.66 -2.50
C ALA A 447 -0.73 -10.13 -1.05
N LEU A 448 -0.77 -8.81 -0.86
CA LEU A 448 -0.61 -8.12 0.43
C LEU A 448 -1.82 -8.28 1.35
N GLY A 449 -3.02 -8.28 0.79
CA GLY A 449 -4.26 -8.27 1.55
C GLY A 449 -4.81 -9.67 1.85
N ILE A 450 -4.43 -10.70 1.08
CA ILE A 450 -5.01 -12.05 1.20
C ILE A 450 -3.93 -13.13 1.33
N CYS A 451 -3.03 -13.28 0.35
CA CYS A 451 -2.05 -14.37 0.34
C CYS A 451 -1.07 -14.31 1.52
N PHE A 452 -0.44 -13.15 1.74
CA PHE A 452 0.57 -13.00 2.77
C PHE A 452 0.01 -13.11 4.18
N PRO A 453 -1.14 -12.50 4.55
CA PRO A 453 -1.78 -12.73 5.84
C PRO A 453 -2.07 -14.22 6.10
N ALA A 454 -2.65 -14.93 5.12
CA ALA A 454 -2.92 -16.36 5.24
C ALA A 454 -1.63 -17.17 5.44
N LEU A 455 -0.56 -16.85 4.71
CA LEU A 455 0.74 -17.50 4.87
C LEU A 455 1.36 -17.24 6.25
N MET A 456 1.24 -16.01 6.75
CA MET A 456 1.73 -15.67 8.09
C MET A 456 1.00 -16.45 9.17
N GLU A 457 -0.34 -16.55 9.12
CA GLU A 457 -1.11 -17.29 10.13
C GLU A 457 -0.78 -18.78 10.12
N MET A 458 -0.62 -19.37 8.92
CA MET A 458 -0.16 -20.77 8.80
C MET A 458 1.17 -21.00 9.49
N CYS A 459 2.12 -20.07 9.35
CA CYS A 459 3.45 -20.23 9.95
C CYS A 459 3.45 -19.94 11.46
N VAL A 460 2.73 -18.90 11.90
CA VAL A 460 2.57 -18.55 13.34
C VAL A 460 1.85 -19.66 14.11
N SER A 461 0.89 -20.33 13.47
CA SER A 461 0.07 -21.37 14.09
C SER A 461 0.74 -22.75 14.13
N PHE A 462 1.87 -22.93 13.44
CA PHE A 462 2.58 -24.19 13.37
C PHE A 462 3.32 -24.52 14.69
N PRO A 463 3.40 -25.79 15.12
CA PRO A 463 2.67 -26.97 14.64
C PRO A 463 1.33 -27.24 15.36
N ASP A 464 1.12 -26.67 16.55
CA ASP A 464 0.09 -27.14 17.49
C ASP A 464 -1.12 -26.19 17.67
N LYS A 465 -1.09 -24.99 17.07
CA LYS A 465 -2.12 -23.95 17.28
C LYS A 465 -3.18 -23.91 16.18
N PHE A 466 -3.32 -24.96 15.37
CA PHE A 466 -4.31 -25.04 14.29
C PHE A 466 -5.75 -25.27 14.75
N GLY A 467 -5.96 -25.57 16.04
CA GLY A 467 -7.28 -25.85 16.63
C GLY A 467 -7.82 -27.26 16.31
N PRO A 468 -8.99 -27.62 16.87
CA PRO A 468 -9.61 -28.93 16.63
C PRO A 468 -9.89 -29.12 15.13
N GLY A 469 -9.47 -30.26 14.57
CA GLY A 469 -9.66 -30.58 13.15
C GLY A 469 -8.82 -29.77 12.16
N ARG A 470 -7.79 -29.02 12.62
CA ARG A 470 -6.94 -28.15 11.77
C ARG A 470 -7.74 -27.14 10.93
N ILE A 471 -8.87 -26.68 11.44
CA ILE A 471 -9.79 -25.76 10.74
C ILE A 471 -9.07 -24.47 10.31
N ARG A 472 -8.17 -23.93 11.15
CA ARG A 472 -7.39 -22.72 10.81
C ARG A 472 -6.52 -22.95 9.57
N LEU A 473 -5.84 -24.09 9.49
CA LEU A 473 -5.03 -24.44 8.34
C LEU A 473 -5.85 -24.55 7.06
N LEU A 474 -7.02 -25.22 7.11
CA LEU A 474 -7.90 -25.35 5.95
C LEU A 474 -8.41 -23.99 5.46
N LYS A 475 -8.80 -23.12 6.40
CA LYS A 475 -9.23 -21.75 6.14
C LYS A 475 -8.09 -20.93 5.50
N ASP A 476 -6.87 -21.02 6.01
CA ASP A 476 -5.73 -20.28 5.47
C ASP A 476 -5.31 -20.80 4.09
N ILE A 477 -5.35 -22.11 3.86
CA ILE A 477 -5.14 -22.71 2.53
C ILE A 477 -6.19 -22.19 1.55
N PHE A 478 -7.46 -22.15 1.94
CA PHE A 478 -8.53 -21.60 1.12
C PHE A 478 -8.28 -20.12 0.77
N LEU A 479 -7.96 -19.29 1.76
CA LEU A 479 -7.65 -17.86 1.53
C LEU A 479 -6.43 -17.69 0.61
N PHE A 480 -5.39 -18.49 0.81
CA PHE A 480 -4.19 -18.46 -0.04
C PHE A 480 -4.54 -18.82 -1.50
N ILE A 481 -5.36 -19.84 -1.73
CA ILE A 481 -5.82 -20.20 -3.08
C ILE A 481 -6.65 -19.07 -3.69
N VAL A 482 -7.61 -18.50 -2.96
CA VAL A 482 -8.42 -17.36 -3.43
C VAL A 482 -7.54 -16.18 -3.81
N GLY A 483 -6.54 -15.87 -2.99
CA GLY A 483 -5.59 -14.79 -3.28
C GLY A 483 -4.73 -15.08 -4.52
N ILE A 484 -4.24 -16.31 -4.71
CA ILE A 484 -3.47 -16.68 -5.91
C ILE A 484 -4.33 -16.65 -7.17
N VAL A 485 -5.56 -17.15 -7.11
CA VAL A 485 -6.51 -17.09 -8.23
C VAL A 485 -6.84 -15.65 -8.57
N GLY A 486 -7.16 -14.82 -7.57
CA GLY A 486 -7.43 -13.39 -7.73
C GLY A 486 -6.24 -12.65 -8.34
N LEU A 487 -5.02 -12.97 -7.90
CA LEU A 487 -3.79 -12.42 -8.43
C LEU A 487 -3.58 -12.80 -9.90
N VAL A 488 -3.61 -14.10 -10.24
CA VAL A 488 -3.30 -14.57 -11.58
C VAL A 488 -4.40 -14.18 -12.57
N VAL A 489 -5.65 -14.51 -12.26
CA VAL A 489 -6.78 -14.26 -13.17
C VAL A 489 -7.07 -12.76 -13.27
N GLY A 490 -7.07 -12.03 -12.17
CA GLY A 490 -7.32 -10.59 -12.17
C GLY A 490 -6.20 -9.81 -12.88
N THR A 491 -4.93 -10.16 -12.66
CA THR A 491 -3.82 -9.51 -13.37
C THR A 491 -3.84 -9.85 -14.86
N TYR A 492 -4.07 -11.11 -15.22
CA TYR A 492 -4.15 -11.53 -16.62
C TYR A 492 -5.27 -10.79 -17.37
N THR A 493 -6.48 -10.79 -16.83
CA THR A 493 -7.62 -10.10 -17.45
C THR A 493 -7.44 -8.59 -17.54
N ALA A 494 -6.83 -7.96 -16.53
CA ALA A 494 -6.50 -6.54 -16.58
C ALA A 494 -5.46 -6.23 -17.66
N LEU A 495 -4.40 -7.03 -17.77
CA LEU A 495 -3.37 -6.87 -18.80
C LEU A 495 -3.92 -7.13 -20.21
N ASP A 496 -4.71 -8.19 -20.39
CA ASP A 496 -5.37 -8.50 -21.66
C ASP A 496 -6.28 -7.34 -22.09
N SER A 497 -7.11 -6.83 -21.18
CA SER A 497 -7.98 -5.68 -21.44
C SER A 497 -7.20 -4.41 -21.79
N ILE A 498 -6.03 -4.19 -21.17
CA ILE A 498 -5.13 -3.09 -21.50
C ILE A 498 -4.60 -3.25 -22.93
N VAL A 499 -4.10 -4.44 -23.28
CA VAL A 499 -3.58 -4.73 -24.62
C VAL A 499 -4.65 -4.54 -25.69
N TRP A 500 -5.84 -5.09 -25.48
CA TRP A 500 -6.98 -4.91 -26.38
C TRP A 500 -7.38 -3.44 -26.53
N SER A 501 -7.25 -2.62 -25.49
CA SER A 501 -7.59 -1.20 -25.56
C SER A 501 -6.69 -0.37 -26.49
N PHE A 502 -5.53 -0.91 -26.89
CA PHE A 502 -4.59 -0.30 -27.83
C PHE A 502 -4.61 -0.95 -29.22
N MET A 503 -5.28 -2.09 -29.40
CA MET A 503 -5.40 -2.71 -30.71
C MET A 503 -6.47 -1.98 -31.54
N PRO A 504 -6.24 -1.77 -32.85
CA PRO A 504 -7.28 -1.27 -33.73
C PRO A 504 -8.46 -2.24 -33.76
N PRO A 505 -9.71 -1.75 -33.85
CA PRO A 505 -10.87 -2.64 -33.96
C PRO A 505 -10.68 -3.56 -35.18
N PRO A 506 -11.06 -4.84 -35.09
CA PRO A 506 -10.98 -5.75 -36.23
C PRO A 506 -11.75 -5.13 -37.41
N GLN A 507 -11.08 -4.97 -38.55
CA GLN A 507 -11.73 -4.58 -39.80
C GLN A 507 -12.74 -5.67 -40.15
N ILE A 508 -14.02 -5.38 -39.93
CA ILE A 508 -15.09 -6.19 -40.50
C ILE A 508 -15.11 -5.82 -41.98
N ASP A 509 -14.43 -6.62 -42.80
CA ASP A 509 -14.62 -6.58 -44.25
C ASP A 509 -16.07 -6.97 -44.52
N ILE A 510 -16.92 -5.95 -44.65
CA ILE A 510 -18.24 -6.12 -45.22
C ILE A 510 -17.99 -6.33 -46.71
N ASP A 511 -17.94 -7.59 -47.13
CA ASP A 511 -18.01 -7.97 -48.54
C ASP A 511 -19.36 -7.48 -49.11
N VAL A 512 -19.36 -6.24 -49.61
CA VAL A 512 -20.45 -5.68 -50.41
C VAL A 512 -20.33 -6.23 -51.83
N HIS A 513 -20.59 -7.53 -51.96
CA HIS A 513 -20.90 -8.16 -53.24
C HIS A 513 -21.96 -9.24 -53.02
N ALA A 514 -23.22 -8.82 -53.05
CA ALA A 514 -24.38 -9.68 -53.32
C ALA A 514 -25.42 -8.88 -54.10
#